data_AF-A0A9P6GST0-F1
#
_entry.id   AF-A0A9P6GST0-F1
#
_cell.length_a   1.000
_cell.length_b   1.000
_cell.length_c   1.000
_cell.angle_alpha   90.00
_cell.angle_beta   90.00
_cell.angle_gamma   90.00
#
_symmetry.space_group_name_H-M   'P 1'
#
loop_
_entity.id
_entity.type
_entity.pdbx_description
1 polymer ?
#
loop_
_entity_poly.entity_id
_entity_poly.type
_entity_poly.pdbx_seq_one_letter_code
_entity_poly.pdbx_strand_id
1 'polypeptide(L)'
;MPGELPWPEVPIGNKNHANAAVFIIGGGISGMCVAIDLLKRNKCRKFIILEKSAGLGGTWNDNKYPGCCCDVWSQLYSYSFAQNPDWTREYPGQEEILAYLQRVAQEFQLLLHFRFNTSVVDAKWDEEAQKWKILVKTAPGSKEAEYNPEYEIKADFLVSAVGQLNVPQWPEI
;
A
#
# COMPACT_ATOMS: atom_id res chain seq x y z
N MET A 1 22.63 -16.79 0.13
CA MET A 1 21.81 -15.57 0.28
C MET A 1 20.66 -15.67 -0.70
N PRO A 2 19.40 -15.39 -0.31
CA PRO A 2 18.30 -15.43 -1.26
C PRO A 2 18.46 -14.29 -2.28
N GLY A 3 18.57 -14.64 -3.57
CA GLY A 3 18.27 -13.75 -4.69
C GLY A 3 19.45 -13.03 -5.38
N GLU A 4 20.38 -13.75 -6.01
CA GLU A 4 21.28 -13.19 -7.04
C GLU A 4 20.62 -13.02 -8.41
N LEU A 5 19.38 -13.53 -8.57
CA LEU A 5 18.65 -13.37 -9.81
C LEU A 5 18.07 -11.95 -9.88
N PRO A 6 18.41 -11.17 -10.92
CA PRO A 6 17.81 -9.86 -11.11
C PRO A 6 16.30 -10.02 -11.25
N TRP A 7 15.54 -9.10 -10.65
CA TRP A 7 14.11 -9.02 -10.91
C TRP A 7 13.87 -8.92 -12.41
N PRO A 8 12.87 -9.63 -12.96
CA PRO A 8 12.62 -9.58 -14.38
C PRO A 8 12.48 -8.11 -14.81
N GLU A 9 13.30 -7.69 -15.78
CA GLU A 9 13.17 -6.38 -16.40
C GLU A 9 11.93 -6.39 -17.27
N VAL A 10 10.84 -5.88 -16.72
CA VAL A 10 9.57 -5.79 -17.43
C VAL A 10 9.38 -4.36 -17.95
N PRO A 11 8.94 -4.18 -19.21
CA PRO A 11 8.82 -2.85 -19.82
C PRO A 11 8.05 -1.85 -18.94
N ILE A 12 8.65 -0.67 -18.73
CA ILE A 12 8.06 0.43 -17.96
C ILE A 12 7.00 1.09 -18.86
N GLY A 13 5.74 0.95 -18.47
CA GLY A 13 4.63 1.56 -19.20
C GLY A 13 3.35 0.76 -19.06
N ASN A 14 2.74 0.76 -17.88
CA ASN A 14 1.38 0.28 -17.74
C ASN A 14 0.41 1.38 -18.21
N LYS A 15 0.40 1.67 -19.53
CA LYS A 15 -0.40 2.76 -20.14
C LYS A 15 -1.89 2.65 -19.83
N ASN A 16 -2.36 1.42 -19.68
CA ASN A 16 -3.74 1.05 -19.41
C ASN A 16 -3.93 0.53 -17.98
N HIS A 17 -2.91 0.65 -17.13
CA HIS A 17 -3.06 0.35 -15.71
C HIS A 17 -3.50 -1.13 -15.42
N ALA A 18 -3.44 -2.02 -16.41
CA ALA A 18 -3.94 -3.40 -16.35
C ALA A 18 -2.87 -4.48 -16.10
N ASN A 19 -1.57 -4.13 -16.15
CA ASN A 19 -0.48 -5.10 -15.92
C ASN A 19 0.69 -4.51 -15.10
N ALA A 20 1.03 -5.11 -13.96
CA ALA A 20 2.26 -4.80 -13.21
C ALA A 20 3.04 -6.07 -12.85
N ALA A 21 4.31 -5.92 -12.50
CA ALA A 21 5.11 -7.05 -12.02
C ALA A 21 4.67 -7.45 -10.61
N VAL A 22 4.53 -6.45 -9.73
CA VAL A 22 4.15 -6.66 -8.34
C VAL A 22 2.91 -5.83 -8.00
N PHE A 23 1.92 -6.48 -7.40
CA PHE A 23 0.77 -5.83 -6.79
C PHE A 23 0.91 -5.85 -5.28
N ILE A 24 0.74 -4.70 -4.65
CA ILE A 24 0.76 -4.54 -3.20
C ILE A 24 -0.65 -4.12 -2.78
N ILE A 25 -1.31 -4.93 -1.96
CA ILE A 25 -2.64 -4.61 -1.43
C ILE A 25 -2.47 -3.94 -0.07
N GLY A 26 -2.80 -2.65 0.02
CA GLY A 26 -2.69 -1.85 1.24
C GLY A 26 -1.56 -0.83 1.18
N GLY A 27 -1.92 0.43 1.42
CA GLY A 27 -1.08 1.62 1.45
C GLY A 27 -0.61 2.03 2.85
N GLY A 28 -0.62 1.09 3.80
CA GLY A 28 -0.11 1.29 5.16
C GLY A 28 1.40 1.09 5.27
N ILE A 29 1.88 1.01 6.50
CA ILE A 29 3.32 0.89 6.82
C ILE A 29 3.97 -0.29 6.07
N SER A 30 3.37 -1.47 6.12
CA SER A 30 3.93 -2.66 5.48
C SER A 30 4.01 -2.51 3.95
N GLY A 31 2.96 -2.00 3.30
CA GLY A 31 2.91 -1.85 1.85
C GLY A 31 3.89 -0.79 1.34
N MET A 32 4.00 0.32 2.05
CA MET A 32 5.01 1.35 1.78
C MET A 32 6.43 0.81 1.95
N CYS A 33 6.70 0.02 3.01
CA CYS A 33 8.01 -0.58 3.24
C CYS A 33 8.43 -1.48 2.07
N VAL A 34 7.53 -2.37 1.61
CA VAL A 34 7.77 -3.24 0.45
C VAL A 34 8.03 -2.43 -0.81
N ALA A 35 7.22 -1.39 -1.07
CA ALA A 35 7.42 -0.51 -2.22
C ALA A 35 8.79 0.19 -2.19
N ILE A 36 9.23 0.67 -1.02
CA ILE A 36 10.55 1.30 -0.87
C ILE A 36 11.68 0.28 -1.06
N ASP A 37 11.53 -0.95 -0.56
CA ASP A 37 12.52 -2.01 -0.79
C ASP A 37 12.63 -2.37 -2.29
N LEU A 38 11.49 -2.47 -2.99
CA LEU A 38 11.44 -2.66 -4.45
C LEU A 38 12.21 -1.55 -5.19
N LEU A 39 12.04 -0.29 -4.77
CA LEU A 39 12.77 0.84 -5.37
C LEU A 39 14.27 0.83 -5.02
N LYS A 40 14.63 0.65 -3.75
CA LYS A 40 16.00 0.86 -3.26
C LYS A 40 16.90 -0.33 -3.52
N ARG A 41 16.47 -1.54 -3.15
CA ARG A 41 17.30 -2.74 -3.24
C ARG A 41 17.16 -3.42 -4.60
N ASN A 42 15.92 -3.54 -5.07
CA ASN A 42 15.59 -4.34 -6.24
C ASN A 42 15.56 -3.54 -7.55
N LYS A 43 15.62 -2.20 -7.46
CA LYS A 43 15.53 -1.27 -8.60
C LYS A 43 14.28 -1.48 -9.48
N CYS A 44 13.25 -2.10 -8.92
CA CYS A 44 11.99 -2.39 -9.61
C CYS A 44 11.03 -1.20 -9.44
N ARG A 45 10.57 -0.65 -10.56
CA ARG A 45 9.53 0.41 -10.59
C ARG A 45 8.18 -0.08 -11.12
N LYS A 46 8.09 -1.34 -11.55
CA LYS A 46 6.87 -1.91 -12.15
C LYS A 46 5.99 -2.55 -11.09
N PHE A 47 5.58 -1.76 -10.10
CA PHE A 47 4.65 -2.18 -9.07
C PHE A 47 3.53 -1.16 -8.88
N ILE A 48 2.43 -1.62 -8.32
CA ILE A 48 1.26 -0.81 -8.00
C ILE A 48 0.83 -1.11 -6.57
N ILE A 49 0.51 -0.05 -5.82
CA ILE A 49 -0.07 -0.12 -4.48
C ILE A 49 -1.56 0.17 -4.63
N LEU A 50 -2.41 -0.80 -4.33
CA LEU A 50 -3.85 -0.64 -4.29
C LEU A 50 -4.27 -0.25 -2.88
N GLU A 51 -4.95 0.88 -2.74
CA GLU A 51 -5.44 1.40 -1.47
C GLU A 51 -6.94 1.69 -1.58
N LYS A 52 -7.72 1.12 -0.66
CA LYS A 52 -9.17 1.30 -0.60
C LYS A 52 -9.54 2.74 -0.25
N SER A 53 -8.73 3.38 0.59
CA SER A 53 -8.94 4.73 1.10
C SER A 53 -8.48 5.79 0.10
N ALA A 54 -8.92 7.02 0.29
CA ALA A 54 -8.49 8.16 -0.54
C ALA A 54 -7.07 8.65 -0.21
N GLY A 55 -6.43 8.08 0.82
CA GLY A 55 -5.11 8.47 1.31
C GLY A 55 -4.31 7.28 1.83
N LEU A 56 -3.00 7.47 1.92
CA LEU A 56 -2.04 6.49 2.44
C LEU A 56 -2.00 6.49 3.97
N GLY A 57 -1.41 5.46 4.57
CA GLY A 57 -1.16 5.37 6.01
C GLY A 57 -1.84 4.18 6.68
N GLY A 58 -2.76 3.51 5.98
CA GLY A 58 -3.47 2.33 6.48
C GLY A 58 -4.22 2.63 7.77
N THR A 59 -3.93 1.90 8.84
CA THR A 59 -4.51 2.10 10.18
C THR A 59 -4.45 3.57 10.64
N TRP A 60 -3.35 4.28 10.35
CA TRP A 60 -3.19 5.69 10.72
C TRP A 60 -3.95 6.65 9.83
N ASN A 61 -4.46 6.21 8.68
CA ASN A 61 -5.41 7.00 7.91
C ASN A 61 -6.86 6.69 8.31
N ASP A 62 -7.15 5.42 8.63
CA ASP A 62 -8.52 4.95 8.87
C ASP A 62 -9.03 5.31 10.28
N ASN A 63 -8.16 5.34 11.30
CA ASN A 63 -8.54 5.61 12.69
C ASN A 63 -8.26 7.07 13.06
N LYS A 64 -9.28 7.83 13.48
CA LYS A 64 -9.19 9.27 13.84
C LYS A 64 -9.99 9.62 15.10
N TYR A 65 -10.16 8.64 15.99
CA TYR A 65 -10.88 8.88 17.23
C TYR A 65 -10.05 9.75 18.20
N PRO A 66 -10.69 10.54 19.07
CA PRO A 66 -9.98 11.39 20.02
C PRO A 66 -8.99 10.61 20.88
N GLY A 67 -7.74 11.07 20.93
CA GLY A 67 -6.67 10.43 21.71
C GLY A 67 -6.02 9.21 21.04
N CYS A 68 -6.30 8.93 19.77
CA CYS A 68 -5.61 7.88 19.03
C CYS A 68 -4.09 8.12 19.02
N CYS A 69 -3.32 7.17 19.54
CA CYS A 69 -1.87 7.25 19.67
C CYS A 69 -1.24 5.86 19.54
N CYS A 70 0.06 5.82 19.29
CA CYS A 70 0.82 4.58 19.26
C CYS A 70 1.17 4.11 20.67
N ASP A 71 1.16 2.79 20.87
CA ASP A 71 1.59 2.09 22.08
C ASP A 71 3.10 1.80 22.11
N VAL A 72 3.81 2.04 21.01
CA VAL A 72 5.26 1.90 20.89
C VAL A 72 5.93 3.26 21.07
N TRP A 73 7.10 3.25 21.72
CA TRP A 73 7.93 4.44 21.85
C TRP A 73 8.31 5.00 20.47
N SER A 74 8.13 6.30 20.26
CA SER A 74 8.26 7.00 18.98
C SER A 74 9.56 6.71 18.24
N GLN A 75 10.69 6.67 18.96
CA GLN A 75 12.01 6.35 18.41
C GLN A 75 12.08 4.96 17.75
N LEU A 76 11.21 4.03 18.16
CA LEU A 76 11.13 2.68 17.60
C LEU A 76 10.05 2.55 16.53
N TYR A 77 9.17 3.55 16.40
CA TYR A 77 8.05 3.55 15.45
C TYR A 77 8.36 4.35 14.18
N SER A 78 9.54 4.11 13.61
CA SER A 78 10.02 4.68 12.34
C SER A 78 10.69 3.60 11.50
N TYR A 79 10.78 3.80 10.18
CA TYR A 79 11.54 2.89 9.34
C TYR A 79 13.01 3.03 9.66
N SER A 80 13.73 1.91 9.76
CA SER A 80 15.18 1.91 10.03
C SER A 80 15.99 2.73 9.01
N PHE A 81 15.49 2.88 7.79
CA PHE A 81 16.11 3.65 6.71
C PHE A 81 15.56 5.08 6.54
N ALA A 82 14.57 5.49 7.35
CA ALA A 82 13.95 6.81 7.33
C ALA A 82 13.49 7.19 8.74
N GLN A 83 14.46 7.35 9.64
CA GLN A 83 14.20 7.74 11.03
C GLN A 83 13.57 9.14 11.12
N ASN A 84 12.79 9.37 12.18
CA ASN A 84 12.19 10.68 12.47
C ASN A 84 12.72 11.21 13.81
N PRO A 85 13.68 12.15 13.82
CA PRO A 85 14.21 12.70 15.06
C PRO A 85 13.25 13.70 15.72
N ASP A 86 12.29 14.23 14.96
CA ASP A 86 11.44 15.36 15.35
C ASP A 86 10.12 14.94 16.03
N TRP A 87 10.05 13.73 16.59
CA TRP A 87 8.86 13.30 17.35
C TRP A 87 8.60 14.22 18.54
N THR A 88 7.37 14.70 18.67
CA THR A 88 6.98 15.68 19.69
C THR A 88 6.83 15.09 21.10
N ARG A 89 6.70 13.77 21.19
CA ARG A 89 6.43 13.03 22.44
C ARG A 89 6.86 11.57 22.34
N GLU A 90 6.88 10.89 23.48
CA GLU A 90 7.22 9.46 23.58
C GLU A 90 6.20 8.57 22.87
N TYR A 91 4.90 8.86 22.99
CA TYR A 91 3.81 8.10 22.35
C TYR A 91 3.05 9.02 21.40
N PRO A 92 3.43 9.08 20.12
CA PRO A 92 2.95 10.08 19.18
C PRO A 92 1.48 9.83 18.83
N GLY A 93 0.76 10.92 18.59
CA GLY A 93 -0.63 10.87 18.15
C GLY A 93 -0.75 10.39 16.71
N GLN A 94 -1.95 9.98 16.32
CA GLN A 94 -2.24 9.51 14.97
C GLN A 94 -1.84 10.53 13.89
N GLU A 95 -2.14 11.80 14.09
CA GLU A 95 -1.88 12.84 13.09
C GLU A 95 -0.37 12.99 12.81
N GLU A 96 0.45 12.89 13.86
CA GLU A 96 1.91 12.99 13.76
C GLU A 96 2.50 11.80 13.02
N ILE A 97 2.01 10.59 13.31
CA ILE A 97 2.43 9.37 12.61
C ILE A 97 2.01 9.42 11.14
N LEU A 98 0.78 9.85 10.86
CA LEU A 98 0.30 9.99 9.49
C LEU A 98 1.14 11.02 8.71
N ALA A 99 1.48 12.16 9.33
CA ALA A 99 2.36 13.16 8.72
C ALA A 99 3.76 12.59 8.42
N TYR A 100 4.33 11.81 9.33
CA TYR A 100 5.58 11.08 9.10
C TYR A 100 5.48 10.14 7.89
N LEU A 101 4.43 9.34 7.78
CA LEU A 101 4.23 8.43 6.65
C LEU A 101 4.04 9.19 5.32
N GLN A 102 3.31 10.31 5.34
CA GLN A 102 3.16 11.17 4.16
C GLN A 102 4.51 11.75 3.71
N ARG A 103 5.34 12.21 4.65
CA ARG A 103 6.71 12.70 4.37
C ARG A 103 7.56 11.60 3.71
N VAL A 104 7.55 10.39 4.28
CA VAL A 104 8.29 9.25 3.71
C VAL A 104 7.77 8.91 2.31
N ALA A 105 6.45 8.88 2.11
CA ALA A 105 5.88 8.62 0.78
C ALA A 105 6.31 9.65 -0.27
N GLN A 106 6.45 10.92 0.11
CA GLN A 106 6.95 11.97 -0.76
C GLN A 106 8.44 11.81 -1.06
N GLU A 107 9.28 11.56 -0.04
CA GLU A 107 10.73 11.36 -0.17
C GLU A 107 11.07 10.25 -1.16
N PHE A 108 10.32 9.14 -1.12
CA PHE A 108 10.49 8.00 -2.03
C PHE A 108 9.61 8.06 -3.28
N GLN A 109 8.88 9.16 -3.51
CA GLN A 109 7.98 9.37 -4.65
C GLN A 109 6.94 8.25 -4.83
N LEU A 110 6.47 7.66 -3.73
CA LEU A 110 5.57 6.51 -3.76
C LEU A 110 4.22 6.83 -4.37
N LEU A 111 3.75 8.08 -4.25
CA LEU A 111 2.43 8.50 -4.75
C LEU A 111 2.20 8.18 -6.24
N LEU A 112 3.27 8.13 -7.04
CA LEU A 112 3.20 7.75 -8.46
C LEU A 112 2.81 6.28 -8.68
N HIS A 113 2.91 5.45 -7.64
CA HIS A 113 2.63 4.01 -7.66
C HIS A 113 1.30 3.66 -6.99
N PHE A 114 0.61 4.64 -6.38
CA PHE A 114 -0.66 4.41 -5.71
C PHE A 114 -1.85 4.43 -6.67
N ARG A 115 -2.80 3.54 -6.42
CA ARG A 115 -4.20 3.71 -6.79
C ARG A 115 -5.03 3.75 -5.54
N PHE A 116 -5.46 4.96 -5.20
CA PHE A 116 -6.42 5.20 -4.13
C PHE A 116 -7.83 4.83 -4.57
N ASN A 117 -8.75 4.78 -3.61
CA ASN A 117 -10.16 4.50 -3.87
C ASN A 117 -10.37 3.20 -4.66
N THR A 118 -9.49 2.21 -4.47
CA THR A 118 -9.51 0.95 -5.20
C THR A 118 -9.38 -0.21 -4.22
N SER A 119 -10.46 -0.95 -4.01
CA SER A 119 -10.46 -2.14 -3.16
C SER A 119 -10.22 -3.41 -3.97
N VAL A 120 -9.49 -4.35 -3.41
CA VAL A 120 -9.37 -5.71 -3.97
C VAL A 120 -10.52 -6.55 -3.44
N VAL A 121 -11.25 -7.20 -4.34
CA VAL A 121 -12.40 -8.05 -4.03
C VAL A 121 -12.00 -9.53 -4.02
N ASP A 122 -11.16 -9.93 -4.97
CA ASP A 122 -10.71 -11.31 -5.12
C ASP A 122 -9.31 -11.34 -5.73
N ALA A 123 -8.55 -12.39 -5.42
CA ALA A 123 -7.24 -12.66 -6.01
C ALA A 123 -7.02 -14.16 -6.19
N LYS A 124 -6.86 -14.58 -7.43
CA LYS A 124 -6.71 -16.00 -7.81
C LYS A 124 -5.47 -16.21 -8.65
N TRP A 125 -4.76 -17.28 -8.39
CA TRP A 125 -3.65 -17.70 -9.23
C TRP A 125 -4.20 -18.39 -10.50
N ASP A 126 -3.71 -17.97 -11.66
CA ASP A 126 -3.96 -18.60 -12.95
C ASP A 126 -2.76 -19.46 -13.32
N GLU A 127 -2.93 -20.79 -13.26
CA GLU A 127 -1.87 -21.77 -13.55
C GLU A 127 -1.43 -21.75 -15.02
N GLU A 128 -2.33 -21.47 -15.96
CA GLU A 128 -2.00 -21.45 -17.39
C GLU A 128 -1.20 -20.20 -17.74
N ALA A 129 -1.65 -19.04 -17.23
CA ALA A 129 -0.97 -17.77 -17.48
C ALA A 129 0.24 -17.52 -16.55
N GLN A 130 0.39 -18.34 -15.50
CA GLN A 130 1.36 -18.16 -14.41
C GLN A 130 1.34 -16.75 -13.83
N LYS A 131 0.13 -16.23 -13.56
CA LYS A 131 -0.10 -14.87 -13.05
C LYS A 131 -1.21 -14.86 -12.03
N TRP A 132 -1.15 -13.90 -11.11
CA TRP A 132 -2.29 -13.53 -10.29
C TRP A 132 -3.32 -12.76 -11.13
N LYS A 133 -4.58 -13.18 -11.08
CA LYS A 133 -5.76 -12.43 -11.50
C LYS A 133 -6.39 -11.78 -10.28
N ILE A 134 -6.50 -10.47 -10.31
CA ILE A 134 -6.93 -9.65 -9.17
C ILE A 134 -8.16 -8.88 -9.61
N LEU A 135 -9.29 -9.16 -8.97
CA LEU A 135 -10.52 -8.40 -9.18
C LEU A 135 -10.49 -7.17 -8.27
N VAL A 136 -10.58 -5.99 -8.88
CA VAL A 136 -10.62 -4.72 -8.15
C VAL A 136 -11.95 -4.01 -8.37
N LYS A 137 -12.38 -3.27 -7.35
CA LYS A 137 -13.56 -2.43 -7.37
C LYS A 137 -13.17 -0.99 -7.06
N THR A 138 -13.67 -0.06 -7.85
CA THR A 138 -13.44 1.37 -7.63
C THR A 138 -14.46 1.92 -6.65
N ALA A 139 -14.06 2.89 -5.83
CA ALA A 139 -14.96 3.48 -4.85
C ALA A 139 -16.13 4.18 -5.57
N PRO A 140 -17.39 3.98 -5.14
CA PRO A 140 -18.53 4.67 -5.70
C PRO A 140 -18.36 6.19 -5.67
N GLY A 141 -18.78 6.88 -6.73
CA GLY A 141 -18.66 8.34 -6.85
C GLY A 141 -17.26 8.85 -7.24
N SER A 142 -16.28 7.96 -7.44
CA SER A 142 -15.05 8.32 -8.15
C SER A 142 -15.32 8.43 -9.66
N LYS A 143 -14.59 9.31 -10.36
CA LYS A 143 -14.67 9.40 -11.84
C LYS A 143 -14.37 8.07 -12.52
N GLU A 144 -13.50 7.26 -11.94
CA GLU A 144 -13.17 5.94 -12.49
C GLU A 144 -14.36 4.98 -12.39
N ALA A 145 -15.14 5.04 -11.31
CA ALA A 145 -16.31 4.20 -11.12
C ALA A 145 -17.43 4.45 -12.14
N GLU A 146 -17.48 5.62 -12.78
CA GLU A 146 -18.43 5.92 -13.86
C GLU A 146 -18.17 5.09 -15.13
N TYR A 147 -16.92 4.68 -15.35
CA TYR A 147 -16.51 3.94 -16.54
C TYR A 147 -16.16 2.48 -16.25
N ASN A 148 -15.47 2.22 -15.13
CA ASN A 148 -14.97 0.92 -14.72
C ASN A 148 -15.23 0.72 -13.21
N PRO A 149 -16.47 0.43 -12.80
CA PRO A 149 -16.81 0.17 -11.40
C PRO A 149 -16.09 -1.06 -10.84
N GLU A 150 -15.79 -2.04 -11.70
CA GLU A 150 -15.09 -3.26 -11.36
C GLU A 150 -14.30 -3.76 -12.57
N TYR A 151 -13.07 -4.22 -12.37
CA TYR A 151 -12.22 -4.74 -13.44
C TYR A 151 -11.15 -5.70 -12.92
N GLU A 152 -10.60 -6.52 -13.83
CA GLU A 152 -9.51 -7.45 -13.52
C GLU A 152 -8.15 -6.83 -13.85
N ILE A 153 -7.17 -7.11 -13.00
CA ILE A 153 -5.77 -6.76 -13.20
C ILE A 153 -4.90 -8.00 -13.05
N LYS A 154 -3.77 -8.06 -13.78
CA LYS A 154 -2.83 -9.18 -13.71
C LYS A 154 -1.47 -8.79 -13.14
N ALA A 155 -0.88 -9.71 -12.37
CA ALA A 155 0.41 -9.53 -11.72
C ALA A 155 1.27 -10.80 -11.73
N ASP A 156 2.60 -10.66 -11.77
CA ASP A 156 3.51 -11.79 -11.57
C ASP A 156 3.61 -12.14 -10.08
N PHE A 157 3.61 -11.12 -9.22
CA PHE A 157 3.66 -11.25 -7.76
C PHE A 157 2.53 -10.47 -7.09
N LEU A 158 2.01 -11.02 -6.00
CA LEU A 158 1.02 -10.39 -5.13
C LEU A 158 1.56 -10.32 -3.70
N VAL A 159 1.48 -9.14 -3.10
CA VAL A 159 1.86 -8.89 -1.70
C VAL A 159 0.64 -8.39 -0.95
N SER A 160 0.20 -9.15 0.05
CA SER A 160 -0.87 -8.73 0.96
C SER A 160 -0.28 -7.92 2.11
N ALA A 161 -0.62 -6.63 2.18
CA ALA A 161 -0.21 -5.68 3.21
C ALA A 161 -1.42 -4.98 3.84
N VAL A 162 -2.56 -5.69 3.92
CA VAL A 162 -3.88 -5.15 4.30
C VAL A 162 -4.01 -4.78 5.78
N GLY A 163 -3.11 -5.28 6.64
CA GLY A 163 -3.22 -5.14 8.09
C GLY A 163 -4.40 -5.89 8.68
N GLN A 164 -4.62 -5.74 9.99
CA GLN A 164 -5.71 -6.42 10.71
C GLN A 164 -6.80 -5.48 11.24
N LEU A 165 -6.50 -4.17 11.35
CA LEU A 165 -7.31 -3.21 12.10
C LEU A 165 -8.02 -2.22 11.16
N ASN A 166 -8.80 -2.73 10.22
CA ASN A 166 -9.41 -1.92 9.16
C ASN A 166 -10.90 -2.22 8.89
N VAL A 167 -11.49 -3.23 9.54
CA VAL A 167 -12.92 -3.56 9.50
C VAL A 167 -13.42 -3.70 10.94
N PRO A 168 -14.24 -2.76 11.45
CA PRO A 168 -14.82 -2.86 12.79
C PRO A 168 -15.78 -4.06 12.90
N GLN A 169 -15.70 -4.80 14.01
CA GLN A 169 -16.68 -5.81 14.36
C GLN A 169 -17.72 -5.22 15.32
N TRP A 170 -18.99 -5.28 14.94
CA TRP A 170 -20.08 -4.86 15.81
C TRP A 170 -20.44 -5.98 16.80
N PRO A 171 -20.67 -5.67 18.09
CA PRO A 171 -21.11 -6.67 19.05
C PRO A 171 -22.54 -7.12 18.75
N GLU A 172 -22.82 -8.41 18.99
CA GLU A 172 -24.18 -8.96 19.02
C GLU A 172 -24.76 -8.68 20.42
N ILE A 173 -25.64 -7.67 20.51
CA ILE A 173 -26.27 -7.22 21.76
C ILE A 173 -27.75 -7.63 21.75
#